data_AF-A0A937N1F4-F1
#
_entry.id   AF-A0A937N1F4-F1
#
_cell.length_a   1.000
_cell.length_b   1.000
_cell.length_c   1.000
_cell.angle_alpha   90.00
_cell.angle_beta   90.00
_cell.angle_gamma   90.00
#
_symmetry.space_group_name_H-M   'P 1'
#
loop_
_entity.id
_entity.type
_entity.pdbx_description
1 polymer ?
#
loop_
_entity_poly.entity_id
_entity_poly.type
_entity_poly.pdbx_seq_one_letter_code
_entity_poly.pdbx_strand_id
1 'polypeptide(L)'
;MVASPETIDHVVTTYAQAAEANRDTPTRDGNIVSLSDDVADDVLIAGDLHGQRNHFNKLCRIADLQSNVRRHLVLQEVCHGGPVYPTGSGCMSHLLLEDVARLKVQYPERLHFLLSNHELAELNDFPIAKGGNMLNLQFRAGLKAMYGESMMRVRDALVEFLSTCPLSVRLANGVFVSHGVPEDVDLEGFDTAVFKRRLTKNDLRQGGAAFRLVWGRDFRAQNAEALSRLIGATVFVHGHEPCADGFATPNDRQVILDCAGPNACYLIAPVGGTITHEQLVARIQRLHAVATNDH
;
A
#
# COMPACT_ATOMS: atom_id res chain seq x y z
N MET A 1 4.95 26.56 11.89
CA MET A 1 4.96 27.52 10.76
C MET A 1 4.16 26.90 9.64
N VAL A 2 3.30 27.68 8.99
CA VAL A 2 2.53 27.22 7.81
C VAL A 2 3.46 27.20 6.60
N ALA A 3 3.28 26.23 5.71
CA ALA A 3 4.05 26.12 4.47
C ALA A 3 3.90 27.36 3.57
N SER A 4 4.97 27.69 2.82
CA SER A 4 4.94 28.78 1.86
C SER A 4 3.99 28.48 0.68
N PRO A 5 3.45 29.50 0.00
CA PRO A 5 2.65 29.31 -1.22
C PRO A 5 3.37 28.45 -2.26
N GLU A 6 4.67 28.65 -2.45
CA GLU A 6 5.49 27.89 -3.39
C GLU A 6 5.59 26.41 -3.01
N THR A 7 5.71 26.11 -1.71
CA THR A 7 5.68 24.73 -1.19
C THR A 7 4.32 24.08 -1.44
N ILE A 8 3.23 24.80 -1.20
CA ILE A 8 1.86 24.32 -1.41
C ILE A 8 1.63 23.98 -2.90
N ASP A 9 2.02 24.89 -3.79
CA ASP A 9 1.90 24.69 -5.24
C ASP A 9 2.69 23.46 -5.68
N HIS A 10 3.94 23.32 -5.21
CA HIS A 10 4.77 22.18 -5.53
C HIS A 10 4.15 20.84 -5.08
N VAL A 11 3.60 20.78 -3.86
CA VAL A 11 2.94 19.57 -3.34
C VAL A 11 1.70 19.22 -4.18
N VAL A 12 0.85 20.21 -4.50
CA VAL A 12 -0.34 20.00 -5.33
C VAL A 12 0.04 19.49 -6.73
N THR A 13 1.05 20.11 -7.36
CA THR A 13 1.55 19.66 -8.67
C THR A 13 2.13 18.25 -8.61
N THR A 14 2.86 17.92 -7.55
CA THR A 14 3.44 16.58 -7.36
C THR A 14 2.34 15.52 -7.28
N TYR A 15 1.26 15.76 -6.53
CA TYR A 15 0.14 14.83 -6.47
C TYR A 15 -0.54 14.66 -7.82
N ALA A 16 -0.74 15.75 -8.58
CA ALA A 16 -1.32 15.67 -9.92
C ALA A 16 -0.45 14.83 -10.87
N GLN A 17 0.88 15.05 -10.86
CA GLN A 17 1.83 14.27 -11.65
C GLN A 17 1.88 12.80 -11.22
N ALA A 18 1.82 12.51 -9.92
CA ALA A 18 1.79 11.15 -9.41
C ALA A 18 0.49 10.42 -9.81
N ALA A 19 -0.64 11.14 -9.83
CA ALA A 19 -1.92 10.61 -10.29
C ALA A 19 -1.91 10.27 -11.78
N GLU A 20 -1.30 11.12 -12.61
CA GLU A 20 -1.05 10.85 -14.02
C GLU A 20 -0.12 9.64 -14.21
N ALA A 21 1.00 9.59 -13.51
CA ALA A 21 1.93 8.46 -13.53
C ALA A 21 1.27 7.13 -13.12
N ASN A 22 0.31 7.13 -12.19
CA ASN A 22 -0.47 5.94 -11.85
C ASN A 22 -1.36 5.46 -12.99
N ARG A 23 -1.99 6.39 -13.73
CA ARG A 23 -2.88 6.09 -14.85
C ARG A 23 -2.10 5.63 -16.09
N ASP A 24 -0.95 6.23 -16.32
CA ASP A 24 -0.11 6.02 -17.50
C ASP A 24 0.91 4.89 -17.33
N THR A 25 0.90 4.19 -16.18
CA THR A 25 1.76 3.03 -15.94
C THR A 25 1.51 1.98 -17.03
N PRO A 26 2.49 1.65 -17.91
CA PRO A 26 2.24 0.84 -19.11
C PRO A 26 1.74 -0.59 -18.81
N THR A 27 2.16 -1.13 -17.67
CA THR A 27 1.76 -2.46 -17.18
C THR A 27 0.43 -2.48 -16.45
N ARG A 28 -0.29 -1.35 -16.42
CA ARG A 28 -1.59 -1.24 -15.76
C ARG A 28 -2.72 -1.61 -16.72
N ASP A 29 -3.65 -2.42 -16.21
CA ASP A 29 -4.93 -2.72 -16.84
C ASP A 29 -6.05 -2.63 -15.78
N GLY A 30 -6.87 -1.58 -15.90
CA GLY A 30 -7.90 -1.25 -14.90
C GLY A 30 -7.29 -0.83 -13.57
N ASN A 31 -7.47 -1.66 -12.54
CA ASN A 31 -6.94 -1.48 -11.19
C ASN A 31 -5.87 -2.50 -10.81
N ILE A 32 -5.33 -3.25 -11.78
CA ILE A 32 -4.20 -4.16 -11.61
C ILE A 32 -2.99 -3.64 -12.37
N VAL A 33 -1.82 -3.72 -11.74
CA VAL A 33 -0.53 -3.65 -12.44
C VAL A 33 0.01 -5.07 -12.64
N SER A 34 0.32 -5.47 -13.87
CA SER A 34 0.83 -6.81 -14.18
C SER A 34 2.31 -6.77 -14.55
N LEU A 35 3.16 -7.38 -13.75
CA LEU A 35 4.61 -7.45 -13.97
C LEU A 35 4.97 -8.79 -14.58
N SER A 36 5.48 -8.74 -15.81
CA SER A 36 6.04 -9.87 -16.54
C SER A 36 7.57 -9.86 -16.50
N ASP A 37 8.17 -10.98 -16.86
CA ASP A 37 9.61 -11.21 -16.85
C ASP A 37 10.37 -10.33 -17.86
N ASP A 38 9.72 -9.85 -18.92
CA ASP A 38 10.29 -8.87 -19.84
C ASP A 38 10.34 -7.45 -19.23
N VAL A 39 9.43 -7.12 -18.30
CA VAL A 39 9.36 -5.81 -17.65
C VAL A 39 10.21 -5.73 -16.39
N ALA A 40 10.21 -6.78 -15.57
CA ALA A 40 10.78 -6.75 -14.23
C ALA A 40 11.55 -8.04 -13.89
N ASP A 41 12.65 -7.90 -13.16
CA ASP A 41 13.39 -9.06 -12.63
C ASP A 41 12.83 -9.47 -11.26
N ASP A 42 12.59 -8.49 -10.40
CA ASP A 42 12.04 -8.67 -9.07
C ASP A 42 11.21 -7.45 -8.61
N VAL A 43 10.50 -7.64 -7.51
CA VAL A 43 9.73 -6.59 -6.83
C VAL A 43 10.00 -6.62 -5.34
N LEU A 44 10.32 -5.46 -4.76
CA LEU A 44 10.31 -5.28 -3.32
C LEU A 44 8.89 -4.95 -2.89
N ILE A 45 8.32 -5.75 -1.99
CA ILE A 45 6.98 -5.57 -1.44
C ILE A 45 7.11 -5.21 0.04
N ALA A 46 6.57 -4.06 0.41
CA ALA A 46 6.43 -3.62 1.79
C ALA A 46 4.96 -3.69 2.22
N GLY A 47 4.72 -4.15 3.45
CA GLY A 47 3.42 -4.09 4.10
C GLY A 47 3.14 -2.70 4.69
N ASP A 48 2.30 -2.67 5.72
CA ASP A 48 1.79 -1.44 6.33
C ASP A 48 2.91 -0.57 6.91
N LEU A 49 2.90 0.72 6.59
CA LEU A 49 3.93 1.67 7.05
C LEU A 49 3.44 2.62 8.14
N HIS A 50 2.16 2.99 8.15
CA HIS A 50 1.55 3.83 9.19
C HIS A 50 2.42 5.03 9.63
N GLY A 51 2.91 5.83 8.69
CA GLY A 51 3.70 7.03 8.96
C GLY A 51 5.15 6.78 9.43
N GLN A 52 5.64 5.53 9.39
CA GLN A 52 7.01 5.19 9.81
C GLN A 52 8.06 5.64 8.78
N ARG A 53 8.39 6.93 8.81
CA ARG A 53 9.35 7.55 7.88
C ARG A 53 10.72 6.86 7.88
N ASN A 54 11.23 6.45 9.03
CA ASN A 54 12.51 5.76 9.11
C ASN A 54 12.47 4.41 8.37
N HIS A 55 11.34 3.70 8.43
CA HIS A 55 11.19 2.42 7.73
C HIS A 55 11.07 2.64 6.23
N PHE A 56 10.24 3.61 5.79
CA PHE A 56 10.16 4.03 4.39
C PHE A 56 11.53 4.38 3.80
N ASN A 57 12.34 5.18 4.51
CA ASN A 57 13.67 5.56 4.06
C ASN A 57 14.60 4.35 3.90
N LYS A 58 14.53 3.38 4.83
CA LYS A 58 15.30 2.13 4.72
C LYS A 58 14.84 1.30 3.52
N LEU A 59 13.53 1.14 3.33
CA LEU A 59 12.96 0.42 2.18
C LEU A 59 13.38 1.04 0.85
N CYS A 60 13.37 2.37 0.74
CA CYS A 60 13.86 3.06 -0.46
C CYS A 60 15.34 2.77 -0.75
N ARG A 61 16.18 2.73 0.30
CA ARG A 61 17.61 2.37 0.16
C ARG A 61 17.83 0.90 -0.21
N ILE A 62 17.00 0.00 0.31
CA ILE A 62 17.07 -1.43 -0.02
C ILE A 62 16.56 -1.69 -1.44
N ALA A 63 15.48 -1.01 -1.84
CA ALA A 63 14.96 -1.06 -3.18
C ALA A 63 16.01 -0.56 -4.18
N ASP A 64 16.69 0.56 -3.87
CA ASP A 64 17.72 1.18 -4.70
C ASP A 64 17.35 1.15 -6.18
N LEU A 65 16.19 1.75 -6.51
CA LEU A 65 15.62 1.73 -7.85
C LEU A 65 16.52 2.43 -8.89
N GLN A 66 17.49 3.21 -8.44
CA GLN A 66 18.48 3.83 -9.32
C GLN A 66 19.47 2.77 -9.85
N SER A 67 20.03 1.93 -8.98
CA SER A 67 20.99 0.90 -9.38
C SER A 67 20.30 -0.38 -9.90
N ASN A 68 19.09 -0.68 -9.42
CA ASN A 68 18.32 -1.86 -9.82
C ASN A 68 17.26 -1.45 -10.85
N VAL A 69 17.69 -1.24 -12.10
CA VAL A 69 16.84 -0.64 -13.16
C VAL A 69 15.61 -1.46 -13.54
N ARG A 70 15.61 -2.77 -13.26
CA ARG A 70 14.50 -3.70 -13.50
C ARG A 70 13.75 -4.12 -12.22
N ARG A 71 14.10 -3.54 -11.06
CA ARG A 71 13.37 -3.74 -9.81
C ARG A 71 12.16 -2.82 -9.74
N HIS A 72 11.06 -3.34 -9.22
CA HIS A 72 9.88 -2.57 -8.84
C HIS A 72 9.76 -2.46 -7.31
N LEU A 73 8.96 -1.50 -6.84
CA LEU A 73 8.66 -1.29 -5.43
C LEU A 73 7.14 -1.19 -5.24
N VAL A 74 6.61 -2.00 -4.32
CA VAL A 74 5.22 -1.96 -3.86
C VAL A 74 5.15 -1.44 -2.43
N LEU A 75 4.33 -0.43 -2.20
CA LEU A 75 4.06 0.15 -0.87
C LEU A 75 2.58 0.02 -0.54
N GLN A 76 2.28 -0.17 0.76
CA GLN A 76 0.93 -0.36 1.30
C GLN A 76 0.76 0.46 2.58
N GLU A 77 -0.47 0.93 2.83
CA GLU A 77 -0.94 1.60 4.05
C GLU A 77 0.07 2.56 4.69
N VAL A 78 0.22 3.72 4.07
CA VAL A 78 1.25 4.70 4.45
C VAL A 78 0.77 5.64 5.54
N CYS A 79 -0.54 5.92 5.63
CA CYS A 79 -1.05 6.95 6.53
C CYS A 79 -1.68 6.46 7.85
N HIS A 80 -2.09 7.43 8.67
CA HIS A 80 -2.69 7.27 10.00
C HIS A 80 -1.81 6.55 11.04
N GLY A 81 -0.56 6.99 11.15
CA GLY A 81 0.32 6.63 12.25
C GLY A 81 1.57 7.51 12.30
N GLY A 82 2.59 7.04 13.04
CA GLY A 82 3.88 7.71 13.15
C GLY A 82 3.84 8.95 14.04
N PRO A 83 4.79 9.88 13.86
CA PRO A 83 4.88 11.09 14.67
C PRO A 83 3.64 11.99 14.56
N VAL A 84 3.31 12.66 15.66
CA VAL A 84 2.33 13.74 15.72
C VAL A 84 3.04 15.09 15.80
N TYR A 85 2.39 16.15 15.37
CA TYR A 85 2.91 17.50 15.57
C TYR A 85 3.10 17.78 17.07
N PRO A 86 4.13 18.56 17.48
CA PRO A 86 4.39 18.86 18.90
C PRO A 86 3.21 19.49 19.65
N THR A 87 2.33 20.17 18.92
CA THR A 87 1.08 20.76 19.43
C THR A 87 0.01 19.71 19.76
N GLY A 88 0.26 18.43 19.49
CA GLY A 88 -0.71 17.34 19.61
C GLY A 88 -1.87 17.43 18.60
N SER A 89 -1.81 18.38 17.67
CA SER A 89 -2.96 18.76 16.84
C SER A 89 -3.25 17.78 15.72
N GLY A 90 -2.34 16.88 15.34
CA GLY A 90 -2.60 15.90 14.29
C GLY A 90 -1.37 15.07 13.93
N CYS A 91 -1.57 14.03 13.11
CA CYS A 91 -0.48 13.17 12.66
C CYS A 91 0.28 13.78 11.48
N MET A 92 1.57 13.44 11.38
CA MET A 92 2.48 13.92 10.34
C MET A 92 2.53 12.99 9.11
N SER A 93 1.66 11.96 9.04
CA SER A 93 1.73 10.95 7.99
C SER A 93 1.42 11.48 6.58
N HIS A 94 0.79 12.66 6.45
CA HIS A 94 0.60 13.31 5.14
C HIS A 94 1.94 13.65 4.47
N LEU A 95 2.97 13.99 5.25
CA LEU A 95 4.31 14.24 4.71
C LEU A 95 4.87 12.98 4.04
N LEU A 96 4.52 11.79 4.56
CA LEU A 96 4.96 10.53 3.97
C LEU A 96 4.22 10.19 2.69
N LEU A 97 2.95 10.55 2.58
CA LEU A 97 2.22 10.49 1.31
C LEU A 97 2.82 11.44 0.25
N GLU A 98 3.32 12.61 0.66
CA GLU A 98 4.05 13.51 -0.25
C GLU A 98 5.36 12.88 -0.76
N ASP A 99 6.11 12.21 0.12
CA ASP A 99 7.32 11.48 -0.28
C ASP A 99 6.99 10.33 -1.25
N VAL A 100 5.90 9.59 -1.01
CA VAL A 100 5.43 8.54 -1.90
C VAL A 100 5.02 9.10 -3.26
N ALA A 101 4.31 10.23 -3.29
CA ALA A 101 3.94 10.89 -4.54
C ALA A 101 5.20 11.36 -5.31
N ARG A 102 6.17 11.97 -4.64
CA ARG A 102 7.47 12.34 -5.25
C ARG A 102 8.20 11.12 -5.82
N LEU A 103 8.22 10.02 -5.08
CA LEU A 103 8.86 8.79 -5.53
C LEU A 103 8.12 8.18 -6.73
N LYS A 104 6.78 8.31 -6.80
CA LYS A 104 5.99 7.89 -7.97
C LYS A 104 6.34 8.73 -9.20
N VAL A 105 6.46 10.05 -9.04
CA VAL A 105 6.90 10.94 -10.13
C VAL A 105 8.31 10.59 -10.61
N GLN A 106 9.21 10.25 -9.68
CA GLN A 106 10.59 9.87 -10.00
C GLN A 106 10.68 8.49 -10.70
N TYR A 107 9.85 7.54 -10.31
CA TYR A 107 9.84 6.17 -10.83
C TYR A 107 8.43 5.76 -11.31
N PRO A 108 7.90 6.40 -12.36
CA PRO A 108 6.49 6.30 -12.75
C PRO A 108 6.07 4.88 -13.09
N GLU A 109 6.95 4.08 -13.69
CA GLU A 109 6.63 2.71 -14.09
C GLU A 109 6.99 1.67 -13.00
N ARG A 110 7.80 2.07 -12.01
CA ARG A 110 8.46 1.15 -11.08
C ARG A 110 8.03 1.27 -9.63
N LEU A 111 7.40 2.37 -9.22
CA LEU A 111 6.72 2.47 -7.92
C LEU A 111 5.21 2.24 -8.05
N HIS A 112 4.68 1.33 -7.24
CA HIS A 112 3.26 0.99 -7.16
C HIS A 112 2.77 1.16 -5.72
N PHE A 113 2.01 2.22 -5.46
CA PHE A 113 1.37 2.43 -4.16
C PHE A 113 -0.05 1.89 -4.20
N LEU A 114 -0.32 0.81 -3.46
CA LEU A 114 -1.64 0.15 -3.48
C LEU A 114 -2.63 0.93 -2.62
N LEU A 115 -3.89 0.94 -3.06
CA LEU A 115 -4.97 1.47 -2.24
C LEU A 115 -5.21 0.54 -1.03
N SER A 116 -5.11 1.10 0.18
CA SER A 116 -5.38 0.42 1.45
C SER A 116 -6.75 0.79 2.02
N ASN A 117 -7.15 0.19 3.15
CA ASN A 117 -8.33 0.64 3.88
C ASN A 117 -8.15 2.05 4.47
N HIS A 118 -6.94 2.41 4.90
CA HIS A 118 -6.62 3.74 5.40
C HIS A 118 -6.73 4.82 4.32
N GLU A 119 -6.11 4.58 3.16
CA GLU A 119 -6.21 5.51 2.04
C GLU A 119 -7.64 5.54 1.45
N LEU A 120 -8.35 4.40 1.41
CA LEU A 120 -9.75 4.38 1.01
C LEU A 120 -10.64 5.19 1.95
N ALA A 121 -10.37 5.15 3.26
CA ALA A 121 -11.12 5.95 4.24
C ALA A 121 -10.94 7.46 4.06
N GLU A 122 -9.77 7.92 3.64
CA GLU A 122 -9.59 9.33 3.26
C GLU A 122 -10.32 9.69 1.95
N LEU A 123 -10.46 8.73 1.01
CA LEU A 123 -11.19 8.92 -0.25
C LEU A 123 -12.71 9.06 -0.07
N ASN A 124 -13.30 8.29 0.84
CA ASN A 124 -14.76 8.18 0.99
C ASN A 124 -15.27 8.72 2.34
N ASP A 125 -14.39 9.35 3.13
CA ASP A 125 -14.65 9.84 4.47
C ASP A 125 -15.16 8.76 5.44
N PHE A 126 -14.83 7.49 5.20
CA PHE A 126 -15.20 6.39 6.08
C PHE A 126 -14.46 6.53 7.43
N PRO A 127 -15.16 6.50 8.55
CA PRO A 127 -14.57 6.75 9.85
C PRO A 127 -13.64 5.61 10.29
N ILE A 128 -12.38 5.92 10.57
CA ILE A 128 -11.43 5.02 11.23
C ILE A 128 -11.07 5.57 12.61
N ALA A 129 -11.21 4.72 13.63
CA ALA A 129 -10.83 5.03 15.00
C ALA A 129 -9.85 3.99 15.56
N LYS A 130 -8.82 4.45 16.28
CA LYS A 130 -7.86 3.58 16.97
C LYS A 130 -7.46 4.20 18.29
N GLY A 131 -7.54 3.43 19.38
CA GLY A 131 -7.20 3.90 20.73
C GLY A 131 -8.00 5.13 21.17
N GLY A 132 -9.28 5.22 20.79
CA GLY A 132 -10.15 6.37 21.12
C GLY A 132 -9.94 7.61 20.24
N ASN A 133 -8.99 7.59 19.31
CA ASN A 133 -8.74 8.71 18.39
C ASN A 133 -9.36 8.45 17.02
N MET A 134 -10.07 9.45 16.49
CA MET A 134 -10.52 9.47 15.11
C MET A 134 -9.35 9.79 14.18
N LEU A 135 -8.86 8.79 13.45
CA LEU A 135 -7.64 8.90 12.66
C LEU A 135 -7.78 9.89 11.49
N ASN A 136 -8.96 9.95 10.87
CA ASN A 136 -9.24 10.93 9.80
C ASN A 136 -9.18 12.36 10.33
N LEU A 137 -9.68 12.61 11.56
CA LEU A 137 -9.62 13.95 12.18
C LEU A 137 -8.18 14.32 12.52
N GLN A 138 -7.41 13.39 13.10
CA GLN A 138 -5.98 13.56 13.35
C GLN A 138 -5.20 13.89 12.07
N PHE A 139 -5.52 13.21 10.98
CA PHE A 139 -4.88 13.44 9.68
C PHE A 139 -5.21 14.82 9.10
N ARG A 140 -6.50 15.17 9.06
CA ARG A 140 -6.98 16.49 8.60
C ARG A 140 -6.43 17.63 9.44
N ALA A 141 -6.33 17.45 10.75
CA ALA A 141 -5.77 18.46 11.63
C ALA A 141 -4.24 18.58 11.47
N GLY A 142 -3.55 17.49 11.10
CA GLY A 142 -2.17 17.53 10.62
C GLY A 142 -2.00 18.36 9.33
N LEU A 143 -2.86 18.14 8.33
CA LEU A 143 -2.88 18.97 7.11
C LEU A 143 -3.16 20.44 7.43
N LYS A 144 -4.10 20.73 8.35
CA LYS A 144 -4.40 22.11 8.78
C LYS A 144 -3.21 22.77 9.48
N ALA A 145 -2.47 22.01 10.29
CA ALA A 145 -1.26 22.50 10.96
C ALA A 145 -0.14 22.88 9.97
N MET A 146 0.02 22.10 8.89
CA MET A 146 1.04 22.36 7.87
C MET A 146 0.60 23.44 6.85
N TYR A 147 -0.65 23.38 6.38
CA TYR A 147 -1.09 24.14 5.20
C TYR A 147 -2.08 25.27 5.49
N GLY A 148 -2.54 25.42 6.74
CA GLY A 148 -3.42 26.53 7.13
C GLY A 148 -4.69 26.59 6.28
N GLU A 149 -4.96 27.73 5.65
CA GLU A 149 -6.14 27.92 4.81
C GLU A 149 -6.10 27.13 3.49
N SER A 150 -4.91 26.72 3.03
CA SER A 150 -4.75 25.92 1.81
C SER A 150 -4.92 24.41 2.03
N MET A 151 -5.26 23.98 3.25
CA MET A 151 -5.42 22.57 3.61
C MET A 151 -6.38 21.82 2.66
N MET A 152 -7.52 22.41 2.31
CA MET A 152 -8.49 21.76 1.42
C MET A 152 -7.91 21.55 0.02
N ARG A 153 -7.19 22.55 -0.52
CA ARG A 153 -6.55 22.45 -1.83
C ARG A 153 -5.53 21.31 -1.90
N VAL A 154 -4.73 21.14 -0.85
CA VAL A 154 -3.76 20.04 -0.76
C VAL A 154 -4.48 18.70 -0.60
N ARG A 155 -5.52 18.65 0.23
CA ARG A 155 -6.32 17.44 0.44
C ARG A 155 -7.00 16.97 -0.84
N ASP A 156 -7.58 17.87 -1.63
CA ASP A 156 -8.26 17.52 -2.87
C ASP A 156 -7.28 16.90 -3.88
N ALA A 157 -6.06 17.46 -3.98
CA ALA A 157 -5.00 16.89 -4.81
C ALA A 157 -4.53 15.51 -4.31
N LEU A 158 -4.38 15.35 -2.99
CA LEU A 158 -4.08 14.05 -2.38
C LEU A 158 -5.17 13.01 -2.69
N VAL A 159 -6.44 13.37 -2.51
CA VAL A 159 -7.58 12.48 -2.76
C VAL A 159 -7.65 12.09 -4.24
N GLU A 160 -7.39 13.01 -5.16
CA GLU A 160 -7.28 12.69 -6.59
C GLU A 160 -6.14 11.67 -6.82
N PHE A 161 -4.96 11.85 -6.23
CA PHE A 161 -3.86 10.89 -6.31
C PHE A 161 -4.27 9.51 -5.75
N LEU A 162 -4.83 9.45 -4.55
CA LEU A 162 -5.27 8.20 -3.93
C LEU A 162 -6.30 7.47 -4.80
N SER A 163 -7.19 8.19 -5.49
CA SER A 163 -8.23 7.60 -6.34
C SER A 163 -7.68 6.84 -7.55
N THR A 164 -6.42 7.10 -7.92
CA THR A 164 -5.72 6.44 -9.03
C THR A 164 -4.87 5.25 -8.59
N CYS A 165 -4.69 5.03 -7.28
CA CYS A 165 -3.88 3.93 -6.78
C CYS A 165 -4.45 2.58 -7.26
N PRO A 166 -3.63 1.64 -7.76
CA PRO A 166 -4.09 0.31 -8.11
C PRO A 166 -4.59 -0.44 -6.87
N LEU A 167 -5.50 -1.38 -7.07
CA LEU A 167 -5.96 -2.30 -6.03
C LEU A 167 -4.98 -3.45 -5.81
N SER A 168 -4.24 -3.83 -6.86
CA SER A 168 -3.29 -4.92 -6.77
C SER A 168 -2.14 -4.85 -7.78
N VAL A 169 -1.10 -5.62 -7.47
CA VAL A 169 -0.01 -5.97 -8.39
C VAL A 169 -0.02 -7.48 -8.60
N ARG A 170 0.15 -7.93 -9.84
CA ARG A 170 0.23 -9.35 -10.21
C ARG A 170 1.58 -9.63 -10.83
N LEU A 171 2.22 -10.73 -10.43
CA LEU A 171 3.47 -11.20 -11.05
C LEU A 171 3.17 -12.37 -11.99
N ALA A 172 3.97 -12.53 -13.05
CA ALA A 172 3.81 -13.59 -14.04
C ALA A 172 3.85 -15.01 -13.44
N ASN A 173 4.55 -15.19 -12.32
CA ASN A 173 4.66 -16.47 -11.61
C ASN A 173 3.46 -16.80 -10.69
N GLY A 174 2.39 -16.02 -10.74
CA GLY A 174 1.13 -16.28 -10.03
C GLY A 174 1.00 -15.61 -8.66
N VAL A 175 2.00 -14.86 -8.21
CA VAL A 175 1.91 -14.04 -6.99
C VAL A 175 0.94 -12.87 -7.22
N PHE A 176 0.03 -12.67 -6.28
CA PHE A 176 -0.94 -11.57 -6.27
C PHE A 176 -0.80 -10.74 -5.00
N VAL A 177 -0.54 -9.45 -5.16
CA VAL A 177 -0.29 -8.51 -4.07
C VAL A 177 -1.47 -7.55 -3.95
N SER A 178 -2.13 -7.51 -2.80
CA SER A 178 -3.21 -6.56 -2.49
C SER A 178 -3.15 -6.18 -1.02
N HIS A 179 -3.72 -5.03 -0.64
CA HIS A 179 -3.65 -4.59 0.76
C HIS A 179 -4.28 -5.58 1.75
N GLY A 180 -5.47 -6.08 1.41
CA GLY A 180 -6.17 -7.11 2.16
C GLY A 180 -6.68 -8.23 1.26
N VAL A 181 -7.60 -9.04 1.79
CA VAL A 181 -8.30 -10.10 1.06
C VAL A 181 -9.79 -10.06 1.39
N PRO A 182 -10.70 -10.23 0.42
CA PRO A 182 -12.13 -10.27 0.69
C PRO A 182 -12.49 -11.45 1.60
N GLU A 183 -13.49 -11.21 2.45
CA GLU A 183 -14.06 -12.22 3.33
C GLU A 183 -15.13 -13.04 2.61
N ASP A 184 -15.28 -14.29 3.05
CA ASP A 184 -16.35 -15.22 2.66
C ASP A 184 -16.49 -15.41 1.14
N VAL A 185 -15.37 -15.45 0.42
CA VAL A 185 -15.33 -15.70 -1.04
C VAL A 185 -15.83 -17.11 -1.37
N ASP A 186 -15.53 -18.09 -0.53
CA ASP A 186 -16.00 -19.47 -0.67
C ASP A 186 -17.51 -19.63 -0.48
N LEU A 187 -18.15 -18.67 0.18
CA LEU A 187 -19.59 -18.68 0.49
C LEU A 187 -20.39 -17.73 -0.42
N GLU A 188 -19.91 -16.52 -0.62
CA GLU A 188 -20.63 -15.43 -1.29
C GLU A 188 -20.00 -15.00 -2.62
N GLY A 189 -18.80 -15.48 -2.92
CA GLY A 189 -18.02 -15.03 -4.08
C GLY A 189 -17.50 -13.60 -3.95
N PHE A 190 -16.88 -13.14 -5.04
CA PHE A 190 -16.27 -11.81 -5.13
C PHE A 190 -16.34 -11.28 -6.57
N ASP A 191 -16.71 -10.00 -6.75
CA ASP A 191 -16.73 -9.34 -8.06
C ASP A 191 -15.30 -9.05 -8.55
N THR A 192 -14.74 -9.97 -9.32
CA THR A 192 -13.40 -9.80 -9.91
C THR A 192 -13.36 -8.76 -11.04
N ALA A 193 -14.52 -8.31 -11.56
CA ALA A 193 -14.54 -7.27 -12.60
C ALA A 193 -14.04 -5.93 -12.07
N VAL A 194 -14.09 -5.69 -10.75
CA VAL A 194 -13.52 -4.51 -10.08
C VAL A 194 -12.06 -4.26 -10.48
N PHE A 195 -11.32 -5.32 -10.81
CA PHE A 195 -9.93 -5.23 -11.22
C PHE A 195 -9.71 -4.67 -12.62
N LYS A 196 -10.70 -4.74 -13.50
CA LYS A 196 -10.57 -4.39 -14.93
C LYS A 196 -11.36 -3.14 -15.33
N ARG A 197 -12.33 -2.73 -14.51
CA ARG A 197 -13.16 -1.55 -14.77
C ARG A 197 -12.72 -0.33 -13.96
N ARG A 198 -13.16 0.85 -14.39
CA ARG A 198 -13.04 2.08 -13.58
C ARG A 198 -13.81 1.91 -12.26
N LEU A 199 -13.19 2.30 -11.15
CA LEU A 199 -13.85 2.30 -9.85
C LEU A 199 -15.02 3.29 -9.83
N THR A 200 -16.12 2.85 -9.25
CA THR A 200 -17.34 3.63 -9.02
C THR A 200 -17.48 3.92 -7.53
N LYS A 201 -18.31 4.90 -7.17
CA LYS A 201 -18.65 5.17 -5.75
C LYS A 201 -19.22 3.94 -5.03
N ASN A 202 -19.89 3.04 -5.75
CA ASN A 202 -20.42 1.80 -5.18
C ASN A 202 -19.33 0.77 -4.83
N ASP A 203 -18.17 0.84 -5.47
CA ASP A 203 -17.04 -0.05 -5.15
C ASP A 203 -16.33 0.38 -3.87
N LEU A 204 -16.31 1.70 -3.63
CA LEU A 204 -15.60 2.35 -2.54
C LEU A 204 -16.38 2.36 -1.23
N ARG A 205 -17.72 2.24 -1.26
CA ARG A 205 -18.55 2.21 -0.05
C ARG A 205 -18.50 0.85 0.64
N GLN A 206 -18.90 0.79 1.90
CA GLN A 206 -19.02 -0.45 2.65
C GLN A 206 -19.82 -1.51 1.87
N GLY A 207 -19.25 -2.72 1.76
CA GLY A 207 -19.80 -3.83 0.97
C GLY A 207 -19.48 -3.79 -0.53
N GLY A 208 -18.96 -2.68 -1.06
CA GLY A 208 -18.45 -2.59 -2.42
C GLY A 208 -17.21 -3.46 -2.65
N ALA A 209 -16.92 -3.81 -3.90
CA ALA A 209 -15.84 -4.76 -4.21
C ALA A 209 -14.45 -4.27 -3.79
N ALA A 210 -14.12 -2.99 -4.02
CA ALA A 210 -12.85 -2.42 -3.56
C ALA A 210 -12.79 -2.34 -2.03
N PHE A 211 -13.89 -1.94 -1.39
CA PHE A 211 -13.99 -1.93 0.07
C PHE A 211 -13.78 -3.33 0.66
N ARG A 212 -14.49 -4.35 0.16
CA ARG A 212 -14.34 -5.74 0.61
C ARG A 212 -12.91 -6.24 0.47
N LEU A 213 -12.22 -5.89 -0.61
CA LEU A 213 -10.83 -6.27 -0.83
C LEU A 213 -9.87 -5.65 0.19
N VAL A 214 -9.94 -4.33 0.41
CA VAL A 214 -8.95 -3.65 1.26
C VAL A 214 -9.26 -3.74 2.75
N TRP A 215 -10.52 -3.99 3.13
CA TRP A 215 -10.92 -4.13 4.54
C TRP A 215 -10.98 -5.57 5.04
N GLY A 216 -11.13 -6.56 4.15
CA GLY A 216 -11.36 -7.93 4.58
C GLY A 216 -10.12 -8.60 5.19
N ARG A 217 -10.38 -9.51 6.14
CA ARG A 217 -9.36 -10.28 6.88
C ARG A 217 -9.77 -11.73 7.04
N ASP A 218 -9.84 -12.45 5.93
CA ASP A 218 -10.19 -13.87 5.96
C ASP A 218 -9.03 -14.75 5.54
N PHE A 219 -8.38 -15.32 6.57
CA PHE A 219 -7.17 -16.11 6.45
C PHE A 219 -7.42 -17.63 6.47
N ARG A 220 -8.68 -18.05 6.36
CA ARG A 220 -9.04 -19.48 6.25
C ARG A 220 -8.52 -20.03 4.93
N ALA A 221 -7.99 -21.25 4.95
CA ALA A 221 -7.47 -21.91 3.74
C ALA A 221 -8.53 -22.07 2.64
N GLN A 222 -9.80 -22.31 3.02
CA GLN A 222 -10.91 -22.46 2.08
C GLN A 222 -11.21 -21.15 1.33
N ASN A 223 -11.18 -20.01 2.04
CA ASN A 223 -11.37 -18.69 1.44
C ASN A 223 -10.22 -18.35 0.48
N ALA A 224 -8.97 -18.57 0.91
CA ALA A 224 -7.78 -18.35 0.08
C ALA A 224 -7.82 -19.21 -1.20
N GLU A 225 -8.24 -20.46 -1.09
CA GLU A 225 -8.41 -21.37 -2.24
C GLU A 225 -9.54 -20.91 -3.18
N ALA A 226 -10.69 -20.47 -2.65
CA ALA A 226 -11.77 -19.94 -3.47
C ALA A 226 -11.35 -18.69 -4.24
N LEU A 227 -10.67 -17.75 -3.57
CA LEU A 227 -10.13 -16.55 -4.21
C LEU A 227 -9.07 -16.91 -5.25
N SER A 228 -8.17 -17.83 -4.94
CA SER A 228 -7.12 -18.32 -5.85
C SER A 228 -7.72 -18.81 -7.17
N ARG A 229 -8.78 -19.62 -7.11
CA ARG A 229 -9.51 -20.07 -8.32
C ARG A 229 -10.19 -18.94 -9.07
N LEU A 230 -10.79 -17.98 -8.38
CA LEU A 230 -11.50 -16.86 -9.02
C LEU A 230 -10.56 -15.93 -9.78
N ILE A 231 -9.37 -15.64 -9.23
CA ILE A 231 -8.45 -14.66 -9.82
C ILE A 231 -7.28 -15.30 -10.58
N GLY A 232 -7.08 -16.61 -10.44
CA GLY A 232 -5.95 -17.33 -11.04
C GLY A 232 -4.61 -16.97 -10.38
N ALA A 233 -4.56 -16.91 -9.06
CA ALA A 233 -3.33 -16.64 -8.29
C ALA A 233 -2.88 -17.89 -7.53
N THR A 234 -1.58 -18.06 -7.36
CA THR A 234 -0.98 -19.19 -6.62
C THR A 234 -0.69 -18.82 -5.16
N VAL A 235 -0.20 -17.60 -4.94
CA VAL A 235 0.17 -17.06 -3.62
C VAL A 235 -0.30 -15.62 -3.50
N PHE A 236 -0.83 -15.27 -2.34
CA PHE A 236 -1.24 -13.92 -1.97
C PHE A 236 -0.21 -13.29 -1.02
N VAL A 237 0.16 -12.05 -1.30
CA VAL A 237 0.94 -11.21 -0.39
C VAL A 237 0.10 -10.01 -0.03
N HIS A 238 -0.12 -9.77 1.27
CA HIS A 238 -0.95 -8.66 1.71
C HIS A 238 -0.44 -8.01 2.99
N GLY A 239 -0.98 -6.84 3.32
CA GLY A 239 -0.76 -6.12 4.57
C GLY A 239 -1.96 -6.26 5.50
N HIS A 240 -2.41 -5.11 6.04
CA HIS A 240 -3.63 -4.87 6.83
C HIS A 240 -3.66 -5.51 8.23
N GLU A 241 -3.01 -6.66 8.42
CA GLU A 241 -2.99 -7.35 9.71
C GLU A 241 -1.66 -7.10 10.45
N PRO A 242 -1.70 -6.47 11.63
CA PRO A 242 -0.51 -6.25 12.44
C PRO A 242 0.18 -7.57 12.79
N CYS A 243 1.49 -7.65 12.56
CA CYS A 243 2.28 -8.85 12.80
C CYS A 243 3.40 -8.55 13.80
N ALA A 244 3.34 -9.16 14.99
CA ALA A 244 4.36 -8.96 16.04
C ALA A 244 5.79 -9.30 15.56
N ASP A 245 5.93 -10.29 14.68
CA ASP A 245 7.20 -10.70 14.07
C ASP A 245 7.49 -10.02 12.72
N GLY A 246 6.64 -9.08 12.30
CA GLY A 246 6.71 -8.35 11.03
C GLY A 246 6.13 -9.10 9.83
N PHE A 247 5.77 -10.38 9.98
CA PHE A 247 5.04 -11.13 8.96
C PHE A 247 4.25 -12.27 9.59
N ALA A 248 3.31 -12.84 8.84
CA ALA A 248 2.61 -14.08 9.19
C ALA A 248 2.29 -14.90 7.94
N THR A 249 2.13 -16.21 8.13
CA THR A 249 1.77 -17.16 7.06
C THR A 249 0.61 -18.03 7.54
N PRO A 250 -0.63 -17.52 7.52
CA PRO A 250 -1.76 -18.19 8.17
C PRO A 250 -2.16 -19.51 7.48
N ASN A 251 -1.71 -19.72 6.24
CA ASN A 251 -1.87 -20.95 5.48
C ASN A 251 -0.78 -21.05 4.39
N ASP A 252 -0.90 -22.03 3.50
CA ASP A 252 0.03 -22.36 2.42
C ASP A 252 -0.12 -21.49 1.15
N ARG A 253 -0.99 -20.47 1.18
CA ARG A 253 -1.25 -19.54 0.07
C ARG A 253 -1.07 -18.08 0.44
N GLN A 254 -1.07 -17.73 1.72
CA GLN A 254 -1.04 -16.33 2.17
C GLN A 254 0.26 -15.99 2.90
N VAL A 255 0.77 -14.80 2.60
CA VAL A 255 1.85 -14.12 3.31
C VAL A 255 1.35 -12.73 3.70
N ILE A 256 1.40 -12.43 4.99
CA ILE A 256 1.09 -11.12 5.55
C ILE A 256 2.42 -10.42 5.85
N LEU A 257 2.57 -9.17 5.42
CA LEU A 257 3.73 -8.33 5.73
C LEU A 257 3.28 -7.13 6.57
N ASP A 258 4.06 -6.81 7.59
CA ASP A 258 3.89 -5.61 8.42
C ASP A 258 5.23 -4.88 8.49
N CYS A 259 5.23 -3.61 8.08
CA CYS A 259 6.39 -2.73 8.08
C CYS A 259 6.30 -1.63 9.15
N ALA A 260 5.32 -1.64 10.05
CA ALA A 260 5.08 -0.57 11.00
C ALA A 260 5.81 -0.79 12.34
N GLY A 261 5.99 -2.05 12.73
CA GLY A 261 6.56 -2.45 14.02
C GLY A 261 8.10 -2.51 14.09
N PRO A 262 8.67 -2.77 15.28
CA PRO A 262 10.12 -2.92 15.47
C PRO A 262 10.69 -4.16 14.77
N ASN A 263 9.85 -5.14 14.48
CA ASN A 263 10.21 -6.37 13.76
C ASN A 263 9.86 -6.30 12.27
N ALA A 264 9.60 -5.09 11.73
CA ALA A 264 9.18 -4.85 10.36
C ALA A 264 9.87 -5.76 9.34
N CYS A 265 9.08 -6.42 8.48
CA CYS A 265 9.60 -7.28 7.42
C CYS A 265 9.15 -6.81 6.04
N TYR A 266 9.96 -7.13 5.03
CA TYR A 266 9.65 -6.92 3.62
C TYR A 266 10.00 -8.19 2.84
N LEU A 267 9.58 -8.23 1.57
CA LEU A 267 9.81 -9.33 0.67
C LEU A 267 10.42 -8.83 -0.63
N ILE A 268 11.46 -9.50 -1.15
CA ILE A 268 11.91 -9.31 -2.54
C ILE A 268 11.50 -10.57 -3.30
N ALA A 269 10.46 -10.45 -4.13
CA ALA A 269 9.90 -11.55 -4.90
C ALA A 269 10.41 -11.51 -6.34
N PRO A 270 10.91 -12.63 -6.90
CA PRO A 270 11.20 -12.71 -8.32
C PRO A 270 9.90 -12.60 -9.12
N VAL A 271 9.97 -12.07 -10.34
CA VAL A 271 8.80 -11.93 -11.23
C VAL A 271 8.66 -13.14 -12.16
N GLY A 272 9.79 -13.60 -12.72
CA GLY A 272 9.84 -14.72 -13.65
C GLY A 272 9.85 -16.10 -12.98
N GLY A 273 9.67 -17.13 -13.81
CA GLY A 273 9.73 -18.54 -13.40
C GLY A 273 8.49 -19.00 -12.61
N THR A 274 8.64 -20.09 -11.87
CA THR A 274 7.63 -20.56 -10.91
C THR A 274 8.15 -20.31 -9.49
N ILE A 275 7.24 -19.98 -8.56
CA ILE A 275 7.57 -19.81 -7.16
C ILE A 275 6.50 -20.45 -6.29
N THR A 276 6.92 -21.23 -5.28
CA THR A 276 6.03 -21.76 -4.26
C THR A 276 5.87 -20.79 -3.11
N HIS A 277 4.82 -20.96 -2.29
CA HIS A 277 4.63 -20.22 -1.05
C HIS A 277 5.86 -20.31 -0.13
N GLU A 278 6.36 -21.53 0.11
CA GLU A 278 7.54 -21.77 0.95
C GLU A 278 8.79 -21.03 0.45
N GLN A 279 9.02 -21.03 -0.87
CA GLN A 279 10.12 -20.30 -1.49
C GLN A 279 9.97 -18.78 -1.35
N LEU A 280 8.73 -18.27 -1.35
CA LEU A 280 8.45 -16.86 -1.11
C LEU A 280 8.68 -16.49 0.36
N VAL A 281 8.22 -17.32 1.29
CA VAL A 281 8.42 -17.14 2.74
C VAL A 281 9.90 -17.11 3.09
N ALA A 282 10.71 -18.00 2.50
CA ALA A 282 12.16 -18.03 2.70
C ALA A 282 12.89 -16.75 2.23
N ARG A 283 12.22 -15.87 1.47
CA ARG A 283 12.77 -14.59 0.97
C ARG A 283 12.33 -13.38 1.80
N ILE A 284 11.51 -13.57 2.83
CA ILE A 284 11.13 -12.51 3.76
C ILE A 284 12.36 -12.07 4.54
N GLN A 285 12.57 -10.76 4.63
CA GLN A 285 13.72 -10.16 5.30
C GLN A 285 13.26 -9.16 6.35
N ARG A 286 13.95 -9.13 7.49
CA ARG A 286 13.75 -8.10 8.52
C ARG A 286 14.38 -6.79 8.07
N LEU A 287 13.67 -5.69 8.27
CA LEU A 287 14.13 -4.34 7.96
C LEU A 287 15.25 -3.86 8.90
N HIS A 288 15.29 -4.45 10.10
CA HIS A 288 16.28 -4.17 11.13
C HIS A 288 17.09 -5.44 11.38
N ALA A 289 18.39 -5.29 11.60
CA ALA A 289 19.20 -6.40 12.10
C ALA A 289 18.62 -6.88 13.43
N VAL A 290 18.62 -8.19 13.66
CA VAL A 290 18.28 -8.75 14.97
C VAL A 290 19.31 -8.19 15.95
N ALA A 291 18.86 -7.51 17.00
CA ALA A 291 19.75 -7.15 18.09
C ALA A 291 20.31 -8.45 18.67
N THR A 292 21.57 -8.74 18.41
CA THR A 292 22.30 -9.80 19.11
C THR A 292 22.44 -9.32 20.54
N ASN A 293 21.56 -9.78 21.43
CA ASN A 293 21.81 -9.71 22.87
C ASN A 293 22.94 -10.69 23.17
N ASP A 294 24.17 -10.25 22.95
CA ASP A 294 25.33 -10.88 23.55
C ASP A 294 25.22 -10.63 25.06
N HIS A 295 24.78 -11.66 25.79
CA HIS A 295 24.91 -11.76 27.24
C HIS A 295 26.18 -12.54 27.59
#